data_AF-R6K2Q9-F1
#
_entry.id   AF-R6K2Q9-F1
#
_cell.length_a   1.000
_cell.length_b   1.000
_cell.length_c   1.000
_cell.angle_alpha   90.00
_cell.angle_beta   90.00
_cell.angle_gamma   90.00
#
_symmetry.space_group_name_H-M   'P 1'
#
loop_
_entity.id
_entity.type
_entity.pdbx_description
1 polymer ?
#
loop_
_entity_poly.entity_id
_entity_poly.type
_entity_poly.pdbx_seq_one_letter_code
_entity_poly.pdbx_strand_id
1 'polypeptide(L)'
;MNMERDCVEELRLIIASAREGSQFVLYDDDGRTNDFEKGIFRKTTVSVSGTDVVKVDFTAEGDYRDTVKSVTVEIIRKDRSPFWAALGGQRLVLQPDEEGRSGKICKSEEGCSVGCIL
;
A
#
# COMPACT_ATOMS: atom_id res chain seq x y z
N MET A 1 -15.67 17.35 16.85
CA MET A 1 -14.90 16.90 15.67
C MET A 1 -15.70 17.25 14.44
N ASN A 2 -15.10 17.92 13.46
CA ASN A 2 -15.70 18.15 12.16
C ASN A 2 -14.90 17.30 11.16
N MET A 3 -15.56 16.30 10.54
CA MET A 3 -14.90 15.35 9.62
C MET A 3 -14.26 16.06 8.42
N GLU A 4 -14.75 17.25 8.09
CA GLU A 4 -14.28 18.09 6.98
C GLU A 4 -12.80 18.51 7.06
N ARG A 5 -12.18 18.47 8.25
CA ARG A 5 -10.75 18.80 8.44
C ARG A 5 -9.92 17.57 8.80
N ASP A 6 -10.54 16.41 8.89
CA ASP A 6 -9.90 15.19 9.34
C ASP A 6 -9.41 14.42 8.11
N CYS A 7 -8.10 14.47 7.87
CA CYS A 7 -7.48 13.84 6.71
C CYS A 7 -7.01 12.43 7.08
N VAL A 8 -6.94 11.52 6.10
CA VAL A 8 -6.42 10.17 6.33
C VAL A 8 -4.92 10.24 6.54
N GLU A 9 -4.46 10.04 7.78
CA GLU A 9 -3.02 10.01 8.09
C GLU A 9 -2.43 8.58 8.04
N GLU A 10 -3.26 7.56 8.19
CA GLU A 10 -2.85 6.16 8.23
C GLU A 10 -3.68 5.31 7.26
N LEU A 11 -2.99 4.62 6.36
CA LEU A 11 -3.61 3.77 5.35
C LEU A 11 -3.23 2.31 5.58
N ARG A 12 -4.22 1.42 5.74
CA ARG A 12 -4.01 -0.02 5.79
C ARG A 12 -4.54 -0.66 4.51
N LEU A 13 -3.66 -1.32 3.78
CA LEU A 13 -3.97 -2.03 2.54
C LEU A 13 -3.85 -3.53 2.77
N ILE A 14 -4.94 -4.25 2.52
CA ILE A 14 -4.96 -5.72 2.54
C ILE A 14 -5.01 -6.19 1.09
N ILE A 15 -3.96 -6.89 0.65
CA ILE A 15 -3.77 -7.32 -0.73
C ILE A 15 -3.86 -8.84 -0.78
N ALA A 16 -4.93 -9.35 -1.38
CA ALA A 16 -5.06 -10.77 -1.71
C ALA A 16 -4.43 -11.03 -3.09
N SER A 17 -3.14 -11.39 -3.12
CA SER A 17 -2.41 -11.60 -4.37
C SER A 17 -2.76 -12.97 -4.97
N ALA A 18 -3.91 -13.08 -5.63
CA ALA A 18 -4.34 -14.31 -6.30
C ALA A 18 -3.79 -14.44 -7.73
N ARG A 19 -3.46 -13.31 -8.39
CA ARG A 19 -3.00 -13.26 -9.78
C ARG A 19 -1.98 -12.14 -9.97
N GLU A 20 -1.01 -12.39 -10.85
CA GLU A 20 -0.02 -11.39 -11.27
C GLU A 20 -0.67 -10.24 -12.05
N GLY A 21 -0.11 -9.03 -11.93
CA GLY A 21 -0.51 -7.86 -12.72
C GLY A 21 -1.75 -7.15 -12.19
N SER A 22 -2.10 -7.33 -10.91
CA SER A 22 -3.20 -6.60 -10.29
C SER A 22 -2.81 -5.15 -10.03
N GLN A 23 -3.72 -4.22 -10.28
CA GLN A 23 -3.51 -2.79 -10.06
C GLN A 23 -4.76 -2.17 -9.47
N PHE A 24 -4.59 -1.22 -8.55
CA PHE A 24 -5.66 -0.35 -8.09
C PHE A 24 -5.15 1.07 -7.96
N VAL A 25 -6.06 2.05 -8.05
CA VAL A 25 -5.73 3.48 -7.94
C VAL A 25 -6.45 4.03 -6.74
N LEU A 26 -5.69 4.64 -5.84
CA LEU A 26 -6.20 5.47 -4.75
C LEU A 26 -6.29 6.89 -5.27
N TYR A 27 -7.46 7.49 -5.15
CA TYR A 27 -7.71 8.86 -5.55
C TYR A 27 -8.02 9.68 -4.30
N ASP A 28 -7.38 10.85 -4.18
CA ASP A 28 -7.54 11.76 -3.05
C ASP A 28 -7.66 13.22 -3.54
N ASP A 29 -8.55 13.99 -2.93
CA ASP A 29 -8.78 15.42 -3.15
C ASP A 29 -9.33 16.07 -1.87
N ASP A 30 -9.74 17.34 -1.94
CA ASP A 30 -10.25 18.05 -0.75
C ASP A 30 -11.69 17.67 -0.37
N GLY A 31 -12.39 16.90 -1.20
CA GLY A 31 -13.79 16.48 -1.02
C GLY A 31 -14.80 17.62 -0.87
N ARG A 32 -14.41 18.87 -1.16
CA ARG A 32 -15.16 20.08 -0.78
C ARG A 32 -15.29 21.08 -1.91
N THR A 33 -14.26 21.24 -2.73
CA THR A 33 -14.24 22.15 -3.87
C THR A 33 -14.17 21.37 -5.18
N ASN A 34 -14.27 22.09 -6.31
CA ASN A 34 -14.05 21.52 -7.63
C ASN A 34 -12.61 21.73 -8.13
N ASP A 35 -11.65 21.90 -7.22
CA ASP A 35 -10.26 22.13 -7.61
C ASP A 35 -9.62 20.93 -8.33
N PHE A 36 -10.22 19.73 -8.23
CA PHE A 36 -9.87 18.57 -9.06
C PHE A 36 -10.01 18.85 -10.57
N GLU A 37 -10.96 19.71 -11.00
CA GLU A 37 -11.11 20.11 -12.41
C GLU A 37 -9.90 20.92 -12.90
N LYS A 38 -9.15 21.52 -11.98
CA LYS A 38 -7.90 22.24 -12.24
C LYS A 38 -6.66 21.36 -12.09
N GLY A 39 -6.83 20.05 -11.86
CA GLY A 39 -5.73 19.11 -11.65
C GLY A 39 -5.26 18.98 -10.20
N ILE A 40 -5.93 19.64 -9.25
CA ILE A 40 -5.60 19.54 -7.82
C ILE A 40 -6.26 18.27 -7.26
N PHE A 41 -5.62 17.14 -7.56
CA PHE A 41 -5.94 15.82 -7.02
C PHE A 41 -4.64 15.05 -6.78
N ARG A 42 -4.73 13.91 -6.13
CA ARG A 42 -3.63 12.94 -6.01
C ARG A 42 -4.14 11.57 -6.45
N LYS A 43 -3.48 10.99 -7.44
CA LYS A 43 -3.71 9.60 -7.87
C LYS A 43 -2.50 8.78 -7.52
N THR A 44 -2.66 7.84 -6.60
CA THR A 44 -1.64 6.86 -6.24
C THR A 44 -2.00 5.52 -6.84
N THR A 45 -1.28 5.13 -7.88
CA THR A 45 -1.38 3.81 -8.48
C THR A 45 -0.59 2.81 -7.65
N VAL A 46 -1.25 1.75 -7.19
CA VAL A 46 -0.65 0.62 -6.49
C VAL A 46 -0.62 -0.59 -7.43
N SER A 47 0.58 -1.02 -7.80
CA SER A 47 0.81 -2.12 -8.73
C SER A 47 1.34 -3.34 -7.99
N VAL A 48 0.71 -4.50 -8.22
CA VAL A 48 1.07 -5.77 -7.58
C VAL A 48 1.56 -6.75 -8.66
N SER A 49 2.80 -7.19 -8.54
CA SER A 49 3.45 -8.07 -9.51
C SER A 49 4.22 -9.21 -8.85
N GLY A 50 4.58 -10.22 -9.64
CA GLY A 50 5.34 -11.38 -9.18
C GLY A 50 4.48 -12.48 -8.55
N THR A 51 4.98 -13.72 -8.68
CA THR A 51 4.25 -14.93 -8.27
C THR A 51 4.80 -15.53 -6.98
N ASP A 52 6.12 -15.71 -6.86
CA ASP A 52 6.75 -16.25 -5.64
C ASP A 52 7.19 -15.13 -4.68
N VAL A 53 7.71 -14.05 -5.26
CA VAL A 53 7.98 -12.79 -4.56
C VAL A 53 6.98 -11.76 -5.08
N VAL A 54 6.05 -11.36 -4.22
CA VAL A 54 5.04 -10.35 -4.50
C VAL A 54 5.65 -8.97 -4.29
N LYS A 55 5.65 -8.15 -5.33
CA LYS A 55 6.10 -6.75 -5.27
C LYS A 55 4.90 -5.83 -5.29
N VAL A 56 4.96 -4.78 -4.47
CA VAL A 56 3.94 -3.73 -4.36
C VAL A 56 4.62 -2.39 -4.57
N ASP A 57 4.33 -1.79 -5.71
CA ASP A 57 4.89 -0.50 -6.13
C ASP A 57 3.82 0.60 -6.04
N PHE A 58 4.23 1.76 -5.54
CA PHE A 58 3.38 2.95 -5.41
C PHE A 58 3.88 4.03 -6.38
N THR A 59 2.99 4.61 -7.18
CA THR A 59 3.33 5.71 -8.09
C THR A 59 2.25 6.79 -7.96
N ALA A 60 2.65 7.98 -7.53
CA ALA A 60 1.74 9.10 -7.32
C ALA A 60 1.86 10.15 -8.41
N GLU A 61 0.74 10.69 -8.86
CA GLU A 61 0.64 11.85 -9.75
C GLU A 61 -0.38 12.88 -9.21
N GLY A 62 -0.24 14.14 -9.62
CA GLY A 62 -1.11 15.25 -9.24
C GLY A 62 -0.57 16.11 -8.08
N ASP A 63 -1.16 17.29 -7.92
CA ASP A 63 -0.65 18.37 -7.06
C ASP A 63 -1.36 18.47 -5.70
N TYR A 64 -2.34 17.61 -5.43
CA TYR A 64 -2.95 17.56 -4.10
C TYR A 64 -1.97 17.01 -3.08
N ARG A 65 -1.94 17.66 -1.91
CA ARG A 65 -1.00 17.36 -0.84
C ARG A 65 -1.18 15.93 -0.34
N ASP A 66 -0.08 15.21 -0.19
CA ASP A 66 -0.10 13.93 0.52
C ASP A 66 -0.35 14.15 2.02
N THR A 67 -1.44 13.56 2.53
CA THR A 67 -1.81 13.60 3.94
C THR A 67 -1.46 12.30 4.67
N VAL A 68 -1.19 11.23 3.93
CA VAL A 68 -0.90 9.90 4.48
C VAL A 68 0.53 9.87 5.00
N LYS A 69 0.70 9.67 6.30
CA LYS A 69 2.00 9.61 6.98
C LYS A 69 2.55 8.19 7.13
N SER A 70 1.66 7.20 7.05
CA SER A 70 2.04 5.80 7.12
C SER A 70 1.11 4.91 6.30
N VAL A 71 1.72 3.96 5.61
CA VAL A 71 1.01 2.90 4.89
C VAL A 71 1.45 1.57 5.51
N THR A 72 0.47 0.76 5.92
CA THR A 72 0.64 -0.64 6.29
C THR A 72 0.15 -1.52 5.16
N VAL A 73 1.01 -2.36 4.61
CA VAL A 73 0.63 -3.36 3.61
C VAL A 73 0.61 -4.74 4.26
N GLU A 74 -0.53 -5.41 4.14
CA GLU A 74 -0.73 -6.79 4.53
C GLU A 74 -1.01 -7.63 3.29
N ILE A 75 -0.25 -8.71 3.09
CA ILE A 75 -0.40 -9.59 1.94
C ILE A 75 -0.96 -10.92 2.41
N ILE A 76 -2.11 -11.29 1.84
CA ILE A 76 -2.78 -12.54 2.13
C ILE A 76 -2.68 -13.47 0.93
N ARG A 77 -2.24 -14.70 1.20
CA ARG A 77 -2.21 -15.78 0.22
C ARG A 77 -2.81 -17.05 0.81
N LYS A 78 -3.64 -17.72 0.00
CA LYS A 78 -4.32 -18.97 0.41
C LYS A 78 -3.39 -20.18 0.37
N ASP A 79 -2.46 -20.19 -0.57
CA ASP A 79 -1.66 -21.37 -0.90
C ASP A 79 -0.25 -21.35 -0.28
N ARG A 80 0.24 -20.19 0.17
CA ARG A 80 1.58 -20.04 0.76
C ARG A 80 1.61 -18.92 1.79
N SER A 81 2.39 -19.10 2.86
CA SER A 81 2.62 -18.06 3.86
C SER A 81 3.87 -17.22 3.54
N PRO A 82 3.84 -15.89 3.72
CA PRO A 82 5.03 -15.04 3.58
C PRO A 82 6.13 -15.39 4.58
N PHE A 83 7.38 -15.51 4.10
CA PHE A 83 8.54 -15.85 4.94
C PHE A 83 9.40 -14.62 5.27
N TRP A 84 9.47 -13.65 4.36
CA TRP A 84 10.23 -12.43 4.57
C TRP A 84 9.62 -11.25 3.80
N ALA A 85 9.96 -10.04 4.23
CA ALA A 85 9.66 -8.82 3.50
C ALA A 85 10.91 -7.95 3.38
N ALA A 86 10.92 -7.04 2.42
CA ALA A 86 11.91 -6.01 2.26
C ALA A 86 11.29 -4.70 1.77
N LEU A 87 11.78 -3.58 2.30
CA LEU A 87 11.41 -2.24 1.90
C LEU A 87 12.66 -1.54 1.34
N GLY A 88 12.60 -0.98 0.14
CA GLY A 88 13.80 -0.36 -0.48
C GLY A 88 14.99 -1.33 -0.63
N GLY A 89 14.72 -2.63 -0.74
CA GLY A 89 15.75 -3.68 -0.76
C GLY A 89 16.30 -4.10 0.61
N GLN A 90 15.92 -3.44 1.71
CA GLN A 90 16.31 -3.81 3.07
C GLN A 90 15.35 -4.83 3.66
N ARG A 91 15.85 -6.02 4.01
CA ARG A 91 15.04 -7.08 4.60
C ARG A 91 14.52 -6.69 5.99
N LEU A 92 13.23 -6.95 6.21
CA LEU A 92 12.51 -6.75 7.46
C LEU A 92 12.29 -8.10 8.14
N VAL A 93 12.35 -8.11 9.47
CA VAL A 93 11.94 -9.25 10.29
C VAL A 93 10.43 -9.24 10.36
N LEU A 94 9.78 -10.24 9.77
CA LEU A 94 8.33 -10.40 9.87
C LEU A 94 7.96 -10.82 11.29
N GLN A 95 7.10 -10.03 11.93
CA GLN A 95 6.42 -10.48 13.13
C GLN A 95 5.15 -11.22 12.70
N PRO A 96 4.97 -12.50 13.07
CA PRO A 96 3.68 -13.17 12.88
C PRO A 96 2.63 -12.46 13.73
N ASP A 97 1.41 -12.31 13.20
CA ASP A 97 0.26 -11.92 14.02
C ASP A 97 -0.25 -13.11 14.87
N GLU A 98 -1.20 -12.87 15.79
CA GLU A 98 -1.78 -13.90 16.65
C GLU A 98 -2.52 -15.01 15.87
N GLU A 99 -2.81 -14.79 14.59
CA GLU A 99 -3.48 -15.73 13.68
C GLU A 99 -2.52 -16.45 12.71
N GLY A 100 -1.20 -16.21 12.84
CA GLY A 100 -0.18 -16.81 11.97
C GLY A 100 -0.13 -16.24 10.55
N ARG A 101 -0.81 -15.12 10.27
CA ARG A 101 -0.71 -14.34 9.04
C ARG A 101 0.53 -13.44 9.12
N SER A 102 1.40 -13.61 8.14
CA SER A 102 2.71 -12.99 8.11
C SER A 102 2.67 -11.72 7.25
N GLY A 103 3.02 -10.56 7.82
CA GLY A 103 3.38 -9.37 7.04
C GLY A 103 2.73 -8.06 7.50
N LYS A 104 3.29 -7.40 8.52
CA LYS A 104 3.15 -5.95 8.71
C LYS A 104 4.38 -5.27 8.11
N ILE A 105 4.20 -4.40 7.12
CA ILE A 105 5.29 -3.60 6.53
C ILE A 105 4.88 -2.14 6.56
N CYS A 106 5.73 -1.28 7.12
CA CYS A 106 5.44 0.13 7.35
C CYS A 106 6.34 1.06 6.50
N LYS A 107 5.68 2.04 5.86
CA LYS A 107 6.14 3.37 5.35
C LYS A 107 6.52 3.57 3.87
N SER A 108 5.46 3.91 3.12
CA SER A 108 5.12 5.17 2.42
C SER A 108 5.93 5.80 1.28
N GLU A 109 7.21 5.52 1.02
CA GLU A 109 7.88 6.23 -0.12
C GLU A 109 8.79 5.37 -0.99
N GLU A 110 9.07 4.13 -0.60
CA GLU A 110 9.93 3.23 -1.37
C GLU A 110 9.19 1.93 -1.68
N GLY A 111 9.37 1.43 -2.90
CA GLY A 111 8.76 0.18 -3.35
C GLY A 111 8.92 -0.94 -2.33
N CYS A 112 7.84 -1.69 -2.10
CA CYS A 112 7.79 -2.77 -1.13
C CYS A 112 7.88 -4.11 -1.87
N SER A 113 8.70 -5.02 -1.35
CA SER A 113 8.80 -6.38 -1.89
C SER A 113 8.61 -7.40 -0.76
N VAL A 114 7.76 -8.38 -1.00
CA VAL A 114 7.41 -9.40 -0.02
C VAL A 114 7.65 -10.76 -0.64
N GLY A 115 8.48 -11.58 -0.01
CA GLY A 115 8.82 -12.90 -0.51
C GLY A 115 8.12 -14.02 0.25
N CYS A 116 7.53 -14.94 -0.51
CA CYS A 116 7.17 -16.26 0.01
C CYS A 116 8.31 -17.23 -0.34
N ILE A 117 8.80 -17.98 0.65
CA ILE A 117 9.70 -19.12 0.43
C ILE A 117 8.89 -20.38 0.75
N LEU A 118 8.90 -21.35 -0.17
CA LEU A 118 8.33 -22.69 -0.03
C LEU A 118 9.22 -23.55 0.90
#